data_AF-A0A519UKG7-F1
#
_entry.id   AF-A0A519UKG7-F1
#
_cell.length_a   1.000
_cell.length_b   1.000
_cell.length_c   1.000
_cell.angle_alpha   90.00
_cell.angle_beta   90.00
_cell.angle_gamma   90.00
#
_symmetry.space_group_name_H-M   'P 1'
#
loop_
_entity.id
_entity.type
_entity.pdbx_description
1 polymer ?
#
loop_
_entity_poly.entity_id
_entity_poly.type
_entity_poly.pdbx_seq_one_letter_code
_entity_poly.pdbx_strand_id
1 'polypeptide(L)'
;MKTFIIITSIVLIIIFTILFYLFSIISKEKLFSKSLEENDLAKKYKLGWQAYIIIYTAIFFIIASFFAPLIFTSTTKDADFDFMLTGQIGDTIGGLMNPFIALGGVLITGLAFYVQYKANELQRELFILNQADTKKQLQDQIDHQIDQYKLQQIESQFYEMLALHRANITEMKIEGYDFEEFKQKDGEDPILLKRFEKSTEGRKVFVTMKTELEFILQLYKKHFTLDKIGFQKCYRIFFSGIDESDRKHPEDKEFTKYLRLARAQHRNPSDSKLTNNKRKEFADLDMNFNYKPFSGHASRLGHYFRHLYLAVKSIANSTTITNYDERIKYLRLLRAQLSNHEQILLFYNWLSDYGDTWENDSQKFFTEYMMIHNLWWDNLIKDDFISQQVNYLRTKPVEFRVGRMFEIG
;
A
#
# COMPACT_ATOMS: atom_id res chain seq x y z
N MET A 1 30.24 -66.57 -65.25
CA MET A 1 29.41 -65.35 -65.35
C MET A 1 28.03 -65.50 -64.70
N LYS A 2 27.22 -66.53 -65.02
CA LYS A 2 25.96 -66.83 -64.29
C LYS A 2 26.15 -66.97 -62.77
N THR A 3 27.21 -67.65 -62.34
CA THR A 3 27.53 -67.87 -60.92
C THR A 3 27.84 -66.56 -60.17
N PHE A 4 28.50 -65.60 -60.80
CA PHE A 4 28.87 -64.32 -60.17
C PHE A 4 27.67 -63.39 -60.00
N ILE A 5 26.78 -63.32 -61.01
CA ILE A 5 25.51 -62.57 -60.94
C ILE A 5 24.57 -63.18 -59.90
N ILE A 6 24.54 -64.51 -59.79
CA ILE A 6 23.77 -65.21 -58.75
C ILE A 6 24.33 -64.86 -57.36
N ILE A 7 25.65 -64.85 -57.19
CA ILE A 7 26.30 -64.49 -55.91
C ILE A 7 26.02 -63.03 -55.54
N THR A 8 26.16 -62.06 -56.45
CA THR A 8 25.88 -60.65 -56.16
C THR A 8 24.40 -60.39 -55.85
N SER A 9 23.50 -61.11 -56.54
CA SER A 9 22.06 -61.07 -56.28
C SER A 9 21.72 -61.68 -54.91
N ILE A 10 22.36 -62.79 -54.51
CA ILE A 10 22.22 -63.39 -53.18
C ILE A 10 22.73 -62.42 -52.10
N VAL A 11 23.86 -61.75 -52.31
CA VAL A 11 24.40 -60.76 -51.36
C VAL A 11 23.45 -59.57 -51.18
N LEU A 12 22.84 -59.07 -52.25
CA LEU A 12 21.81 -58.02 -52.19
C LEU A 12 20.57 -58.46 -51.39
N ILE A 13 20.12 -59.70 -51.59
CA ILE A 13 18.99 -60.28 -50.83
C ILE A 13 19.35 -60.45 -49.35
N ILE A 14 20.59 -60.84 -49.04
CA ILE A 14 21.09 -60.97 -47.65
C ILE A 14 21.15 -59.59 -46.98
N ILE A 15 21.67 -58.58 -47.67
CA ILE A 15 21.69 -57.21 -47.14
C ILE A 15 20.26 -56.69 -46.91
N PHE A 16 19.34 -56.95 -47.84
CA PHE A 16 17.94 -56.56 -47.69
C PHE A 16 17.27 -57.25 -46.50
N THR A 17 17.52 -58.55 -46.30
CA THR A 17 16.98 -59.31 -45.16
C THR A 17 17.60 -58.87 -43.83
N ILE A 18 18.89 -58.50 -43.80
CA ILE A 18 19.53 -57.92 -42.60
C ILE A 18 18.94 -56.55 -42.28
N LEU A 19 18.75 -55.68 -43.28
CA LEU A 19 18.10 -54.37 -43.08
C LEU A 19 16.65 -54.54 -42.60
N PHE A 20 15.92 -55.50 -43.15
CA PHE A 20 14.55 -55.82 -42.71
C PHE A 20 14.50 -56.40 -41.29
N TYR A 21 15.47 -57.24 -40.92
CA TYR A 21 15.59 -57.78 -39.57
C TYR A 21 15.93 -56.70 -38.55
N LEU A 22 16.86 -55.79 -38.87
CA LEU A 22 17.16 -54.62 -38.04
C LEU A 22 15.93 -53.71 -37.88
N PHE A 23 15.14 -53.51 -38.95
CA PHE A 23 13.85 -52.81 -38.88
C PHE A 23 12.85 -53.50 -37.93
N SER A 24 12.79 -54.84 -37.94
CA SER A 24 11.92 -55.62 -37.05
C SER A 24 12.32 -55.51 -35.56
N ILE A 25 13.61 -55.40 -35.25
CA ILE A 25 14.10 -55.23 -33.87
C ILE A 25 13.73 -53.85 -33.34
N ILE A 26 13.96 -52.79 -34.11
CA ILE A 26 13.69 -51.41 -33.68
C ILE A 26 12.18 -51.16 -33.53
N SER A 27 11.35 -51.78 -34.36
CA SER A 27 9.88 -51.72 -34.21
C SER A 27 9.39 -52.43 -32.94
N LYS A 28 10.08 -53.47 -32.46
CA LYS A 28 9.78 -54.15 -31.18
C LYS A 28 10.21 -53.35 -29.95
N GLU A 29 11.34 -52.63 -30.01
CA GLU A 29 11.81 -51.76 -28.90
C GLU A 29 10.80 -50.64 -28.56
N LYS A 30 10.00 -50.23 -29.56
CA LYS A 30 8.89 -49.27 -29.41
C LYS A 30 7.75 -49.76 -28.52
N LEU A 31 7.63 -51.08 -28.29
CA LEU A 31 6.62 -51.66 -27.39
C LEU A 31 7.03 -51.56 -25.90
N PHE A 32 8.32 -51.39 -25.60
CA PHE A 32 8.86 -51.50 -24.23
C PHE A 32 9.11 -50.15 -23.53
N SER A 33 9.08 -49.01 -24.24
CA SER A 33 9.34 -47.67 -23.68
C SER A 33 8.09 -46.93 -23.15
N LYS A 34 6.99 -47.64 -22.90
CA LYS A 34 5.69 -47.05 -22.55
C LYS A 34 5.54 -46.68 -21.05
N SER A 35 6.61 -46.25 -20.37
CA SER A 35 6.58 -46.06 -18.90
C SER A 35 7.21 -44.76 -18.36
N LEU A 36 7.33 -43.71 -19.16
CA LEU A 36 7.62 -42.37 -18.65
C LEU A 36 6.55 -41.42 -19.19
N GLU A 37 5.92 -40.64 -18.31
CA GLU A 37 5.02 -39.54 -18.68
C GLU A 37 5.80 -38.50 -19.51
N GLU A 38 5.96 -38.78 -20.80
CA GLU A 38 6.42 -37.80 -21.78
C GLU A 38 5.31 -36.74 -21.91
N ASN A 39 5.65 -35.49 -21.58
CA ASN A 39 4.83 -34.30 -21.78
C ASN A 39 4.15 -34.33 -23.17
N ASP A 40 2.88 -33.98 -23.31
CA ASP A 40 2.10 -34.19 -24.54
C ASP A 40 2.75 -33.55 -25.79
N LEU A 41 3.50 -32.45 -25.61
CA LEU A 41 4.35 -31.85 -26.64
C LEU A 41 5.49 -32.77 -27.10
N ALA A 42 6.18 -33.44 -26.19
CA ALA A 42 7.25 -34.38 -26.53
C ALA A 42 6.73 -35.56 -27.36
N LYS A 43 5.50 -36.01 -27.07
CA LYS A 43 4.82 -37.08 -27.82
C LYS A 43 4.39 -36.64 -29.22
N LYS A 44 3.93 -35.40 -29.38
CA LYS A 44 3.48 -34.78 -30.65
C LYS A 44 4.62 -34.65 -31.67
N TYR A 45 5.84 -34.35 -31.22
CA TYR A 45 6.99 -34.06 -32.10
C TYR A 45 7.96 -35.23 -32.31
N LYS A 46 7.69 -36.42 -31.73
CA LYS A 46 8.49 -37.64 -31.93
C LYS A 46 8.50 -38.07 -33.41
N LEU A 47 9.62 -38.62 -33.89
CA LEU A 47 9.73 -39.12 -35.26
C LEU A 47 8.81 -40.33 -35.48
N GLY A 48 7.98 -40.24 -36.52
CA GLY A 48 7.11 -41.32 -36.98
C GLY A 48 7.92 -42.48 -37.58
N TRP A 49 7.29 -43.66 -37.66
CA TRP A 49 7.89 -44.84 -38.29
C TRP A 49 8.24 -44.61 -39.77
N GLN A 50 7.55 -43.67 -40.44
CA GLN A 50 7.82 -43.28 -41.83
C GLN A 50 9.22 -42.69 -42.03
N ALA A 51 9.74 -41.96 -41.05
CA ALA A 51 11.09 -41.37 -41.11
C ALA A 51 12.17 -42.46 -41.13
N TYR A 52 11.99 -43.50 -40.32
CA TYR A 52 12.90 -44.65 -40.31
C TYR A 52 12.89 -45.40 -41.64
N ILE A 53 11.72 -45.55 -42.26
CA ILE A 53 11.63 -46.13 -43.61
C ILE A 53 12.45 -45.32 -44.60
N ILE A 54 12.31 -43.99 -44.62
CA ILE A 54 13.07 -43.12 -45.53
C ILE A 54 14.58 -43.28 -45.33
N ILE A 55 15.06 -43.40 -44.07
CA ILE A 55 16.47 -43.68 -43.77
C ILE A 55 16.91 -45.02 -44.38
N TYR A 56 16.14 -46.08 -44.16
CA TYR A 56 16.48 -47.40 -44.72
C TYR A 56 16.44 -47.43 -46.24
N THR A 57 15.48 -46.76 -46.87
CA THR A 57 15.41 -46.65 -48.33
C THR A 57 16.60 -45.87 -48.89
N ALA A 58 17.03 -44.80 -48.21
CA ALA A 58 18.20 -44.04 -48.63
C ALA A 58 19.50 -44.84 -48.47
N ILE A 59 19.66 -45.56 -47.35
CA ILE A 59 20.79 -46.50 -47.14
C ILE A 59 20.80 -47.57 -48.22
N PHE A 60 19.63 -48.12 -48.57
CA PHE A 60 19.51 -49.09 -49.66
C PHE A 60 19.97 -48.51 -51.00
N PHE A 61 19.57 -47.28 -51.36
CA PHE A 61 20.04 -46.63 -52.60
C PHE A 61 21.55 -46.38 -52.61
N ILE A 62 22.13 -46.00 -51.47
CA ILE A 62 23.58 -45.84 -51.33
C ILE A 62 24.28 -47.18 -51.54
N ILE A 63 23.80 -48.25 -50.91
CA ILE A 63 24.37 -49.60 -51.09
C ILE A 63 24.20 -50.08 -52.54
N ALA A 64 23.01 -49.91 -53.11
CA ALA A 64 22.72 -50.27 -54.50
C ALA A 64 23.64 -49.55 -55.50
N SER A 65 24.07 -48.33 -55.19
CA SER A 65 25.03 -47.59 -56.04
C SER A 65 26.35 -48.33 -56.19
N PHE A 66 26.88 -48.97 -55.14
CA PHE A 66 28.12 -49.74 -55.22
C PHE A 66 27.97 -51.03 -56.04
N PHE A 67 26.75 -51.57 -56.17
CA PHE A 67 26.47 -52.78 -56.96
C PHE A 67 25.96 -52.49 -58.37
N ALA A 68 25.47 -51.28 -58.66
CA ALA A 68 24.93 -50.91 -59.97
C ALA A 68 25.95 -51.06 -61.11
N PRO A 69 27.22 -50.60 -61.00
CA PRO A 69 28.23 -50.86 -62.03
C PRO A 69 28.43 -52.35 -62.31
N LEU A 70 28.48 -53.18 -61.27
CA LEU A 70 28.71 -54.63 -61.40
C LEU A 70 27.57 -55.36 -62.13
N ILE A 71 26.34 -54.87 -61.99
CA ILE A 71 25.15 -55.46 -62.60
C ILE A 71 24.97 -54.95 -64.04
N PHE A 72 25.12 -53.65 -64.27
CA PHE A 72 24.83 -53.01 -65.56
C PHE A 72 26.02 -52.96 -66.54
N THR A 73 27.25 -53.24 -66.10
CA THR A 73 28.42 -53.40 -67.00
C THR A 73 28.75 -54.86 -67.32
N SER A 74 27.91 -55.82 -66.89
CA SER A 74 28.10 -57.23 -67.23
C SER A 74 27.90 -57.46 -68.74
N THR A 75 28.85 -58.15 -69.38
CA THR A 75 28.92 -58.32 -70.84
C THR A 75 27.67 -59.04 -71.38
N THR A 76 26.88 -58.34 -72.19
CA THR A 76 26.02 -58.99 -73.19
C THR A 76 26.89 -59.60 -74.29
N LYS A 77 26.37 -60.65 -74.92
CA LYS A 77 27.09 -61.51 -75.87
C LYS A 77 27.30 -60.88 -77.26
N ASP A 78 27.43 -59.57 -77.37
CA ASP A 78 27.74 -58.88 -78.62
C ASP A 78 29.00 -58.03 -78.50
N ALA A 79 29.88 -58.21 -79.49
CA ALA A 79 31.26 -57.77 -79.53
C ALA A 79 31.40 -56.35 -80.08
N ASP A 80 31.04 -55.33 -79.27
CA ASP A 80 31.29 -53.94 -79.66
C ASP A 80 31.64 -52.99 -78.50
N PHE A 81 32.16 -53.52 -77.39
CA PHE A 81 32.63 -52.71 -76.26
C PHE A 81 34.08 -53.04 -75.89
N ASP A 82 35.02 -52.43 -76.61
CA ASP A 82 36.45 -52.42 -76.28
C ASP A 82 36.75 -51.26 -75.32
N PHE A 83 37.07 -51.59 -74.06
CA PHE A 83 37.23 -50.64 -72.96
C PHE A 83 38.71 -50.36 -72.60
N MET A 84 39.60 -50.27 -73.59
CA MET A 84 41.01 -49.89 -73.34
C MET A 84 41.25 -48.39 -73.07
N LEU A 85 40.21 -47.54 -73.10
CA LEU A 85 40.28 -46.12 -72.70
C LEU A 85 39.55 -45.90 -71.36
N THR A 86 40.32 -45.74 -70.28
CA THR A 86 39.84 -45.65 -68.89
C THR A 86 38.82 -44.54 -68.59
N GLY A 87 38.67 -43.55 -69.49
CA GLY A 87 37.67 -42.48 -69.36
C GLY A 87 36.22 -42.95 -69.51
N GLN A 88 35.92 -43.82 -70.49
CA GLN A 88 34.54 -44.25 -70.78
C GLN A 88 33.97 -45.23 -69.74
N ILE A 89 34.83 -46.04 -69.12
CA ILE A 89 34.45 -46.86 -67.95
C ILE A 89 34.11 -45.95 -66.77
N GLY A 90 34.92 -44.91 -66.52
CA GLY A 90 34.67 -43.91 -65.49
C GLY A 90 33.32 -43.20 -65.68
N ASP A 91 33.00 -42.81 -66.92
CA ASP A 91 31.73 -42.17 -67.27
C ASP A 91 30.53 -43.11 -67.11
N THR A 92 30.69 -44.40 -67.41
CA THR A 92 29.64 -45.41 -67.26
C THR A 92 29.39 -45.73 -65.78
N ILE A 93 30.45 -45.88 -64.99
CA ILE A 93 30.36 -46.08 -63.53
C ILE A 93 29.73 -44.85 -62.88
N GLY A 94 30.20 -43.65 -63.22
CA GLY A 94 29.66 -42.39 -62.71
C GLY A 94 28.19 -42.19 -63.11
N GLY A 95 27.85 -42.44 -64.37
CA GLY A 95 26.48 -42.33 -64.88
C GLY A 95 25.48 -43.31 -64.24
N LEU A 96 25.95 -44.49 -63.82
CA LEU A 96 25.14 -45.49 -63.14
C LEU A 96 25.10 -45.29 -61.61
N MET A 97 26.18 -44.82 -60.98
CA MET A 97 26.24 -44.61 -59.53
C MET A 97 25.57 -43.30 -59.08
N ASN A 98 25.82 -42.21 -59.82
CA ASN A 98 25.39 -40.87 -59.42
C ASN A 98 23.89 -40.74 -59.22
N PRO A 99 23.00 -41.33 -60.06
CA PRO A 99 21.55 -41.27 -59.83
C PRO A 99 21.12 -41.90 -58.50
N PHE A 100 21.70 -43.05 -58.11
CA PHE A 100 21.35 -43.72 -56.85
C PHE A 100 21.90 -42.97 -55.63
N ILE A 101 23.13 -42.45 -55.72
CA ILE A 101 23.72 -41.60 -54.67
C ILE A 101 22.92 -40.30 -54.54
N ALA A 102 22.53 -39.68 -55.66
CA ALA A 102 21.70 -38.47 -55.68
C ALA A 102 20.32 -38.73 -55.06
N LEU A 103 19.65 -39.84 -55.39
CA LEU A 103 18.37 -40.22 -54.77
C LEU A 103 18.50 -40.45 -53.26
N GLY A 104 19.53 -41.18 -52.81
CA GLY A 104 19.82 -41.36 -51.39
C GLY A 104 20.11 -40.04 -50.68
N GLY A 105 20.91 -39.17 -51.31
CA GLY A 105 21.24 -37.84 -50.82
C GLY A 105 20.03 -36.91 -50.69
N VAL A 106 19.14 -36.88 -51.70
CA VAL A 106 17.89 -36.11 -51.66
C VAL A 106 16.96 -36.60 -50.57
N LEU A 107 16.84 -37.92 -50.37
CA LEU A 107 16.01 -38.50 -49.30
C LEU A 107 16.54 -38.15 -47.90
N ILE A 108 17.85 -38.30 -47.65
CA ILE A 108 18.46 -37.95 -46.36
C ILE A 108 18.36 -36.44 -46.10
N THR A 109 18.66 -35.63 -47.12
CA THR A 109 18.59 -34.17 -47.02
C THR A 109 17.16 -33.70 -46.77
N GLY A 110 16.18 -34.24 -47.50
CA GLY A 110 14.75 -33.96 -47.27
C GLY A 110 14.30 -34.37 -45.87
N LEU A 111 14.78 -35.50 -45.35
CA LEU A 111 14.51 -35.92 -43.98
C LEU A 111 15.15 -34.99 -42.95
N ALA A 112 16.41 -34.59 -43.14
CA ALA A 112 17.10 -33.66 -42.26
C ALA A 112 16.34 -32.32 -42.17
N PHE A 113 15.89 -31.78 -43.31
CA PHE A 113 15.05 -30.59 -43.35
C PHE A 113 13.70 -30.79 -42.67
N TYR A 114 13.07 -31.96 -42.82
CA TYR A 114 11.81 -32.27 -42.14
C TYR A 114 11.96 -32.32 -40.61
N VAL A 115 13.03 -32.94 -40.12
CA VAL A 115 13.34 -32.98 -38.67
C VAL A 115 13.64 -31.57 -38.15
N GLN A 116 14.40 -30.78 -38.90
CA GLN A 116 14.69 -29.38 -38.55
C GLN A 116 13.42 -28.52 -38.53
N TYR A 117 12.51 -28.70 -39.50
CA TYR A 117 11.22 -28.01 -39.54
C TYR A 117 10.39 -28.33 -38.27
N LYS A 118 10.28 -29.61 -37.89
CA LYS A 118 9.60 -30.02 -36.66
C LYS A 118 10.23 -29.43 -35.40
N ALA A 119 11.56 -29.41 -35.32
CA ALA A 119 12.27 -28.81 -34.18
C ALA A 119 11.98 -27.30 -34.07
N ASN A 120 11.92 -26.59 -35.20
CA ASN A 120 11.58 -25.16 -35.24
C ASN A 120 10.14 -24.89 -34.81
N GLU A 121 9.17 -25.73 -35.21
CA GLU A 121 7.79 -25.61 -34.73
C GLU A 121 7.69 -25.79 -33.22
N LEU A 122 8.35 -26.82 -32.68
CA LEU A 122 8.39 -27.07 -31.24
C LEU A 122 9.05 -25.88 -30.50
N GLN A 123 10.16 -25.36 -31.02
CA GLN A 123 10.83 -24.20 -30.45
C GLN A 123 9.93 -22.97 -30.45
N ARG A 124 9.17 -22.74 -31.53
CA ARG A 124 8.18 -21.65 -31.62
C ARG A 124 7.05 -21.82 -30.61
N GLU A 125 6.51 -23.03 -30.47
CA GLU A 125 5.44 -23.34 -29.52
C GLU A 125 5.92 -23.11 -28.07
N LEU A 126 7.11 -23.60 -27.72
CA LEU A 126 7.74 -23.36 -26.41
C LEU A 126 8.03 -21.87 -26.17
N PHE A 127 8.47 -21.15 -27.19
CA PHE A 127 8.70 -19.71 -27.09
C PHE A 127 7.40 -18.95 -26.76
N ILE A 128 6.30 -19.27 -27.44
CA ILE A 128 4.99 -18.66 -27.19
C ILE A 128 4.50 -18.99 -25.78
N LEU A 129 4.61 -20.25 -25.35
CA LEU A 129 4.23 -20.69 -24.01
C LEU A 129 5.03 -19.95 -22.93
N ASN A 130 6.36 -19.93 -23.05
CA ASN A 130 7.24 -19.22 -22.13
C ASN A 130 6.95 -17.70 -22.10
N GLN A 131 6.66 -17.09 -23.25
CA GLN A 131 6.30 -15.67 -23.31
C GLN A 131 4.99 -15.39 -22.57
N ALA A 132 4.00 -16.28 -22.67
CA ALA A 132 2.74 -16.16 -21.96
C ALA A 132 2.93 -16.30 -20.44
N ASP A 133 3.69 -17.31 -19.99
CA ASP A 133 3.98 -17.54 -18.57
C ASP A 133 4.80 -16.39 -17.98
N THR A 134 5.82 -15.91 -18.70
CA THR A 134 6.64 -14.76 -18.29
C THR A 134 5.79 -13.50 -18.16
N LYS A 135 4.89 -13.25 -19.13
CA LYS A 135 3.98 -12.10 -19.08
C LYS A 135 3.06 -12.16 -17.85
N LYS A 136 2.56 -13.35 -17.52
CA LYS A 136 1.73 -13.55 -16.33
C LYS A 136 2.51 -13.27 -15.04
N GLN A 137 3.69 -13.86 -14.90
CA GLN A 137 4.56 -13.62 -13.73
C GLN A 137 4.93 -12.15 -13.58
N LEU A 138 5.24 -11.48 -14.68
CA LEU A 138 5.55 -10.05 -14.68
C LEU A 138 4.34 -9.21 -14.26
N GLN A 139 3.14 -9.56 -14.73
CA GLN A 139 1.91 -8.88 -14.33
C GLN A 139 1.66 -9.03 -12.82
N ASP A 140 1.77 -10.25 -12.28
CA ASP A 140 1.61 -10.51 -10.84
C ASP A 140 2.64 -9.71 -10.01
N GLN A 141 3.88 -9.61 -10.48
CA GLN A 141 4.92 -8.78 -9.83
C GLN A 141 4.60 -7.29 -9.86
N ILE A 142 4.11 -6.78 -11.00
CA ILE A 142 3.72 -5.37 -11.14
C ILE A 142 2.55 -5.06 -10.19
N ASP A 143 1.55 -5.94 -10.12
CA ASP A 143 0.38 -5.74 -9.28
C ASP A 143 0.77 -5.71 -7.79
N HIS A 144 1.63 -6.64 -7.35
CA HIS A 144 2.19 -6.61 -6.00
C HIS A 144 3.01 -5.34 -5.71
N GLN A 145 3.81 -4.86 -6.67
CA GLN A 145 4.57 -3.61 -6.52
C GLN A 145 3.65 -2.39 -6.42
N ILE A 146 2.59 -2.33 -7.22
CA ILE A 146 1.61 -1.24 -7.18
C ILE A 146 0.95 -1.17 -5.80
N ASP A 147 0.57 -2.31 -5.22
CA ASP A 147 -0.07 -2.34 -3.91
C ASP A 147 0.90 -1.96 -2.78
N GLN A 148 2.17 -2.42 -2.85
CA GLN A 148 3.21 -1.97 -1.93
C GLN A 148 3.47 -0.47 -2.04
N TYR A 149 3.51 0.08 -3.26
CA TYR A 149 3.72 1.50 -3.49
C TYR A 149 2.56 2.34 -2.91
N LYS A 150 1.31 1.92 -3.10
CA LYS A 150 0.14 2.59 -2.50
C LYS A 150 0.23 2.62 -0.98
N LEU A 151 0.63 1.50 -0.36
CA LEU A 151 0.79 1.42 1.10
C LEU A 151 1.89 2.38 1.57
N GLN A 152 3.05 2.36 0.91
CA GLN A 152 4.17 3.25 1.23
C GLN A 152 3.79 4.74 1.06
N GLN A 153 3.02 5.07 0.03
CA GLN A 153 2.54 6.44 -0.18
C GLN A 153 1.66 6.91 0.98
N ILE A 154 0.74 6.06 1.47
CA ILE A 154 -0.11 6.37 2.62
C ILE A 154 0.73 6.51 3.89
N GLU A 155 1.68 5.59 4.12
CA GLU A 155 2.60 5.67 5.26
C GLU A 155 3.38 6.99 5.25
N SER A 156 3.96 7.36 4.11
CA SER A 156 4.69 8.62 3.96
C SER A 156 3.80 9.83 4.25
N GLN A 157 2.60 9.88 3.66
CA GLN A 157 1.64 10.96 3.90
C GLN A 157 1.22 11.03 5.37
N PHE A 158 1.01 9.88 6.01
CA PHE A 158 0.67 9.81 7.43
C PHE A 158 1.78 10.38 8.32
N TYR A 159 3.04 9.99 8.10
CA TYR A 159 4.16 10.52 8.87
C TYR A 159 4.39 12.01 8.61
N GLU A 160 4.12 12.51 7.41
CA GLU A 160 4.12 13.94 7.11
C GLU A 160 3.02 14.68 7.90
N MET A 161 1.79 14.15 7.92
CA MET A 161 0.72 14.73 8.74
C MET A 161 1.03 14.69 10.24
N LEU A 162 1.70 13.65 10.71
CA LEU A 162 2.18 13.56 12.09
C LEU A 162 3.24 14.63 12.39
N ALA A 163 4.15 14.88 11.45
CA ALA A 163 5.14 15.95 11.56
C ALA A 163 4.48 17.33 11.56
N LEU A 164 3.52 17.58 10.67
CA LEU A 164 2.73 18.82 10.62
C LEU A 164 1.96 19.06 11.93
N HIS A 165 1.40 18.00 12.53
CA HIS A 165 0.75 18.09 13.83
C HIS A 165 1.72 18.54 14.94
N ARG A 166 2.94 17.99 14.96
CA ARG A 166 4.00 18.43 15.90
C ARG A 166 4.44 19.87 15.64
N ALA A 167 4.56 20.27 14.37
CA ALA A 167 4.89 21.63 13.98
C ALA A 167 3.82 22.62 14.47
N ASN A 168 2.54 22.33 14.25
CA ASN A 168 1.43 23.12 14.77
C ASN A 168 1.55 23.37 16.28
N ILE A 169 1.85 22.34 17.07
CA ILE A 169 2.02 22.46 18.53
C ILE A 169 3.22 23.34 18.86
N THR A 170 4.34 23.17 18.15
CA THR A 170 5.59 23.89 18.40
C THR A 170 5.45 25.37 18.09
N GLU A 171 4.69 25.72 17.05
CA GLU A 171 4.40 27.09 16.63
C GLU A 171 3.36 27.78 17.53
N MET A 172 2.62 27.03 18.37
CA MET A 172 1.66 27.64 19.28
C MET A 172 2.33 28.50 20.33
N LYS A 173 2.00 29.78 20.29
CA LYS A 173 2.42 30.79 21.27
C LYS A 173 1.26 31.70 21.65
N ILE A 174 1.15 32.01 22.93
CA ILE A 174 0.27 33.04 23.47
C ILE A 174 1.13 34.05 24.21
N GLU A 175 1.06 35.29 23.75
CA GLU A 175 1.66 36.44 24.42
C GLU A 175 0.71 36.95 25.51
N GLY A 176 1.28 37.23 26.66
CA GLY A 176 0.53 37.56 27.85
C GLY A 176 1.34 38.37 28.83
N TYR A 177 0.93 38.30 30.08
CA TYR A 177 1.49 39.09 31.16
C TYR A 177 1.24 38.44 32.51
N ASP A 178 2.10 38.74 33.46
CA ASP A 178 1.95 38.35 34.85
C ASP A 178 2.32 39.54 35.74
N PHE A 179 2.16 39.39 37.05
CA PHE A 179 2.46 40.44 38.01
C PHE A 179 3.42 39.91 39.07
N GLU A 180 4.41 40.74 39.40
CA GLU A 180 5.36 40.49 40.47
C GLU A 180 5.01 41.36 41.69
N GLU A 181 5.11 40.76 42.88
CA GLU A 181 4.75 41.37 44.16
C GLU A 181 5.96 42.09 44.77
N PHE A 182 5.86 43.40 44.96
CA PHE A 182 6.90 44.20 45.58
C PHE A 182 6.44 44.69 46.96
N LYS A 183 7.26 44.42 47.98
CA LYS A 183 7.12 45.05 49.29
C LYS A 183 7.82 46.41 49.24
N GLN A 184 7.11 47.47 49.62
CA GLN A 184 7.76 48.75 49.87
C GLN A 184 8.71 48.58 51.07
N LYS A 185 9.95 49.09 50.95
CA LYS A 185 10.87 49.17 52.09
C LYS A 185 10.45 50.34 52.98
N ASP A 186 10.46 50.07 54.28
CA ASP A 186 10.11 50.92 55.42
C ASP A 186 8.62 51.05 55.76
N GLY A 187 8.22 50.26 56.76
CA GLY A 187 7.23 50.64 57.77
C GLY A 187 5.81 50.97 57.29
N GLU A 188 5.03 49.92 57.06
CA GLU A 188 3.57 49.90 56.84
C GLU A 188 3.06 50.48 55.50
N ASP A 189 2.28 49.65 54.77
CA ASP A 189 1.59 49.83 53.47
C ASP A 189 2.35 49.56 52.14
N PRO A 190 1.63 49.36 51.02
CA PRO A 190 0.99 48.13 50.54
C PRO A 190 1.88 47.29 49.60
N ILE A 191 1.51 46.02 49.36
CA ILE A 191 2.13 45.20 48.29
C ILE A 191 1.72 45.80 46.94
N LEU A 192 2.71 46.25 46.16
CA LEU A 192 2.50 46.78 44.81
C LEU A 192 2.67 45.66 43.79
N LEU A 193 1.76 45.61 42.82
CA LEU A 193 1.81 44.65 41.71
C LEU A 193 2.40 45.31 40.46
N LYS A 194 3.58 44.86 40.02
CA LYS A 194 4.19 45.33 38.78
C LYS A 194 3.95 44.32 37.66
N ARG A 195 3.36 44.79 36.56
CA ARG A 195 3.11 43.97 35.37
C ARG A 195 4.40 43.73 34.58
N PHE A 196 4.62 42.49 34.13
CA PHE A 196 5.66 42.13 33.18
C PHE A 196 5.11 41.21 32.07
N GLU A 197 5.80 41.15 30.94
CA GLU A 197 5.40 40.32 29.79
C GLU A 197 5.79 38.86 30.00
N LYS A 198 4.91 37.95 29.59
CA LYS A 198 5.12 36.51 29.71
C LYS A 198 4.54 35.80 28.49
N SER A 199 5.29 34.91 27.88
CA SER A 199 4.78 34.03 26.83
C SER A 199 4.51 32.62 27.37
N THR A 200 3.50 31.98 26.80
CA THR A 200 3.25 30.53 26.97
C THR A 200 3.36 29.88 25.61
N GLU A 201 4.12 28.79 25.52
CA GLU A 201 4.50 28.16 24.26
C GLU A 201 4.30 26.64 24.32
N GLY A 202 4.10 26.01 23.15
CA GLY A 202 3.98 24.57 23.01
C GLY A 202 2.76 23.99 23.73
N ARG A 203 2.92 22.82 24.34
CA ARG A 203 1.82 22.10 25.02
C ARG A 203 1.18 22.87 26.18
N LYS A 204 1.92 23.77 26.82
CA LYS A 204 1.39 24.58 27.94
C LYS A 204 0.26 25.51 27.49
N VAL A 205 0.22 25.88 26.20
CA VAL A 205 -0.87 26.68 25.61
C VAL A 205 -2.22 25.98 25.77
N PHE A 206 -2.28 24.65 25.61
CA PHE A 206 -3.53 23.89 25.80
C PHE A 206 -3.99 23.88 27.25
N VAL A 207 -3.06 23.88 28.22
CA VAL A 207 -3.39 24.01 29.65
C VAL A 207 -4.07 25.33 29.91
N THR A 208 -3.49 26.43 29.43
CA THR A 208 -4.03 27.77 29.68
C THR A 208 -5.35 27.99 28.93
N MET A 209 -5.47 27.48 27.70
CA MET A 209 -6.73 27.50 26.95
C MET A 209 -7.83 26.70 27.65
N LYS A 210 -7.52 25.51 28.20
CA LYS A 210 -8.46 24.74 29.03
C LYS A 210 -8.94 25.57 30.22
N THR A 211 -8.04 26.18 30.98
CA THR A 211 -8.42 26.98 32.16
C THR A 211 -9.29 28.18 31.81
N GLU A 212 -9.08 28.80 30.65
CA GLU A 212 -9.95 29.89 30.17
C GLU A 212 -11.35 29.39 29.81
N LEU A 213 -11.45 28.30 29.05
CA LEU A 213 -12.75 27.72 28.71
C LEU A 213 -13.52 27.28 29.96
N GLU A 214 -12.84 26.66 30.92
CA GLU A 214 -13.44 26.25 32.18
C GLU A 214 -13.91 27.44 33.00
N PHE A 215 -13.15 28.54 33.04
CA PHE A 215 -13.59 29.77 33.67
C PHE A 215 -14.85 30.33 33.01
N ILE A 216 -14.91 30.35 31.67
CA ILE A 216 -16.11 30.80 30.94
C ILE A 216 -17.33 29.94 31.32
N LEU A 217 -17.17 28.61 31.32
CA LEU A 217 -18.25 27.67 31.66
C LEU A 217 -18.70 27.82 33.12
N GLN A 218 -17.77 27.96 34.06
CA GLN A 218 -18.07 28.17 35.48
C GLN A 218 -18.80 29.49 35.71
N LEU A 219 -18.35 30.57 35.05
CA LEU A 219 -19.01 31.86 35.14
C LEU A 219 -20.41 31.82 34.53
N TYR A 220 -20.59 31.12 33.41
CA TYR A 220 -21.92 30.92 32.81
C TYR A 220 -22.87 30.22 33.78
N LYS A 221 -22.39 29.15 34.43
CA LYS A 221 -23.15 28.38 35.43
C LYS A 221 -23.60 29.20 36.65
N LYS A 222 -22.92 30.30 36.99
CA LYS A 222 -23.35 31.19 38.08
C LYS A 222 -24.59 32.01 37.74
N HIS A 223 -24.89 32.21 36.45
CA HIS A 223 -25.97 33.07 35.98
C HIS A 223 -27.03 32.31 35.18
N PHE A 224 -26.68 31.16 34.59
CA PHE A 224 -27.52 30.41 33.67
C PHE A 224 -27.33 28.89 33.87
N THR A 225 -28.29 28.10 33.39
CA THR A 225 -28.17 26.63 33.36
C THR A 225 -27.33 26.18 32.16
N LEU A 226 -26.35 25.31 32.38
CA LEU A 226 -25.51 24.79 31.30
C LEU A 226 -26.22 23.65 30.55
N ASP A 227 -26.87 23.99 29.45
CA ASP A 227 -27.42 23.04 28.48
C ASP A 227 -26.58 23.05 27.19
N LYS A 228 -27.02 22.31 26.16
CA LYS A 228 -26.32 22.24 24.86
C LYS A 228 -26.12 23.63 24.25
N ILE A 229 -27.15 24.48 24.29
CA ILE A 229 -27.12 25.83 23.71
C ILE A 229 -26.17 26.73 24.51
N GLY A 230 -26.24 26.69 25.84
CA GLY A 230 -25.34 27.41 26.75
C GLY A 230 -23.88 27.01 26.56
N PHE A 231 -23.60 25.71 26.40
CA PHE A 231 -22.27 25.22 26.10
C PHE A 231 -21.76 25.75 24.75
N GLN A 232 -22.58 25.68 23.70
CA GLN A 232 -22.24 26.21 22.37
C GLN A 232 -21.92 27.71 22.43
N LYS A 233 -22.71 28.50 23.17
CA LYS A 233 -22.43 29.93 23.40
C LYS A 233 -21.08 30.15 24.07
N CYS A 234 -20.80 29.43 25.16
CA CYS A 234 -19.53 29.52 25.88
C CYS A 234 -18.34 29.15 24.99
N TYR A 235 -18.43 28.04 24.27
CA TYR A 235 -17.38 27.56 23.38
C TYR A 235 -17.16 28.53 22.20
N ARG A 236 -18.22 29.08 21.62
CA ARG A 236 -18.12 30.11 20.58
C ARG A 236 -17.39 31.36 21.06
N ILE A 237 -17.69 31.85 22.26
CA ILE A 237 -16.97 33.00 22.85
C ILE A 237 -15.49 32.64 23.08
N PHE A 238 -15.20 31.45 23.57
CA PHE A 238 -13.83 30.95 23.73
C PHE A 238 -13.07 30.87 22.39
N PHE A 239 -13.74 30.38 21.34
CA PHE A 239 -13.12 30.14 20.05
C PHE A 239 -12.96 31.42 19.23
N SER A 240 -14.03 32.20 19.07
CA SER A 240 -14.05 33.44 18.26
C SER A 240 -13.70 34.70 19.03
N GLY A 241 -13.82 34.69 20.35
CA GLY A 241 -13.62 35.86 21.21
C GLY A 241 -14.87 36.71 21.37
N ILE A 242 -14.91 37.49 22.46
CA ILE A 242 -16.08 38.30 22.84
C ILE A 242 -16.49 39.27 21.73
N ASP A 243 -15.52 39.95 21.11
CA ASP A 243 -15.81 41.03 20.16
C ASP A 243 -16.40 40.50 18.84
N GLU A 244 -16.07 39.26 18.46
CA GLU A 244 -16.73 38.57 17.33
C GLU A 244 -18.09 38.01 17.73
N SER A 245 -18.21 37.44 18.94
CA SER A 245 -19.48 36.92 19.44
C SER A 245 -20.54 38.01 19.54
N ASP A 246 -20.22 39.17 20.13
CA ASP A 246 -21.17 40.30 20.26
C ASP A 246 -21.68 40.84 18.91
N ARG A 247 -20.86 40.69 17.86
CA ARG A 247 -21.19 41.14 16.50
C ARG A 247 -22.12 40.17 15.79
N LYS A 248 -21.84 38.86 15.90
CA LYS A 248 -22.57 37.80 15.21
C LYS A 248 -23.80 37.32 16.00
N HIS A 249 -23.77 37.45 17.32
CA HIS A 249 -24.77 36.93 18.26
C HIS A 249 -25.09 37.97 19.35
N PRO A 250 -25.88 39.01 19.01
CA PRO A 250 -26.25 40.06 19.97
C PRO A 250 -26.99 39.53 21.21
N GLU A 251 -27.63 38.38 21.11
CA GLU A 251 -28.31 37.68 22.20
C GLU A 251 -27.37 37.25 23.34
N ASP A 252 -26.06 37.12 23.07
CA ASP A 252 -25.08 36.72 24.08
C ASP A 252 -24.56 37.90 24.91
N LYS A 253 -24.94 39.14 24.58
CA LYS A 253 -24.41 40.37 25.20
C LYS A 253 -24.57 40.43 26.71
N GLU A 254 -25.65 39.83 27.22
CA GLU A 254 -25.89 39.73 28.66
C GLU A 254 -24.75 38.96 29.35
N PHE A 255 -24.37 37.82 28.79
CA PHE A 255 -23.29 37.01 29.34
C PHE A 255 -21.91 37.63 29.07
N THR A 256 -21.68 38.18 27.87
CA THR A 256 -20.38 38.80 27.55
C THR A 256 -20.07 40.02 28.40
N LYS A 257 -21.09 40.70 28.96
CA LYS A 257 -20.90 41.77 29.95
C LYS A 257 -20.10 41.29 31.17
N TYR A 258 -20.42 40.12 31.72
CA TYR A 258 -19.69 39.55 32.86
C TYR A 258 -18.24 39.22 32.50
N LEU A 259 -18.01 38.67 31.30
CA LEU A 259 -16.66 38.39 30.80
C LEU A 259 -15.84 39.66 30.56
N ARG A 260 -16.47 40.76 30.11
CA ARG A 260 -15.80 42.07 29.97
C ARG A 260 -15.38 42.63 31.33
N LEU A 261 -16.21 42.49 32.36
CA LEU A 261 -15.86 42.86 33.73
C LEU A 261 -14.68 42.03 34.26
N ALA A 262 -14.73 40.71 34.07
CA ALA A 262 -13.63 39.81 34.44
C ALA A 262 -12.33 40.18 33.71
N ARG A 263 -12.40 40.44 32.39
CA ARG A 263 -11.26 40.89 31.57
C ARG A 263 -10.68 42.22 32.07
N ALA A 264 -11.53 43.18 32.42
CA ALA A 264 -11.10 44.49 32.91
C ALA A 264 -10.35 44.35 34.24
N GLN A 265 -10.91 43.58 35.18
CA GLN A 265 -10.27 43.30 36.47
C GLN A 265 -8.96 42.53 36.31
N HIS A 266 -8.90 41.55 35.40
CA HIS A 266 -7.69 40.78 35.13
C HIS A 266 -6.55 41.66 34.62
N ARG A 267 -6.87 42.65 33.77
CA ARG A 267 -5.89 43.58 33.19
C ARG A 267 -5.46 44.66 34.18
N ASN A 268 -6.41 45.24 34.90
CA ASN A 268 -6.23 46.35 35.81
C ASN A 268 -6.79 45.96 37.19
N PRO A 269 -6.02 45.23 38.02
CA PRO A 269 -6.45 44.91 39.37
C PRO A 269 -6.67 46.18 40.20
N SER A 270 -7.70 46.19 41.05
CA SER A 270 -7.93 47.27 42.01
C SER A 270 -6.79 47.35 43.03
N ASP A 271 -6.47 48.57 43.50
CA ASP A 271 -5.46 48.83 44.54
C ASP A 271 -5.71 48.03 45.84
N SER A 272 -6.96 47.62 46.08
CA SER A 272 -7.35 46.75 47.21
C SER A 272 -6.86 45.29 47.09
N LYS A 273 -6.45 44.84 45.89
CA LYS A 273 -6.02 43.45 45.63
C LYS A 273 -4.50 43.34 45.69
N LEU A 274 -4.00 43.14 46.91
CA LEU A 274 -2.58 43.18 47.27
C LEU A 274 -1.74 41.95 46.83
N THR A 275 -2.28 40.96 46.13
CA THR A 275 -1.49 39.76 45.71
C THR A 275 -1.82 39.30 44.30
N ASN A 276 -0.85 38.66 43.64
CA ASN A 276 -0.99 38.12 42.28
C ASN A 276 -2.10 37.05 42.20
N ASN A 277 -2.36 36.34 43.30
CA ASN A 277 -3.44 35.36 43.39
C ASN A 277 -4.80 36.05 43.51
N LYS A 278 -4.98 36.99 44.45
CA LYS A 278 -6.27 37.69 44.65
C LYS A 278 -6.75 38.46 43.42
N ARG A 279 -5.84 38.96 42.57
CA ARG A 279 -6.26 39.63 41.30
C ARG A 279 -6.96 38.68 40.32
N LYS A 280 -6.65 37.38 40.38
CA LYS A 280 -7.23 36.36 39.49
C LYS A 280 -8.63 35.93 39.94
N GLU A 281 -9.00 36.22 41.17
CA GLU A 281 -10.32 35.90 41.70
C GLU A 281 -11.40 36.84 41.15
N PHE A 282 -12.40 36.32 40.45
CA PHE A 282 -13.56 37.06 39.97
C PHE A 282 -14.83 36.26 40.25
N ALA A 283 -15.77 36.86 41.00
CA ALA A 283 -17.00 36.19 41.41
C ALA A 283 -16.73 34.79 41.99
N ASP A 284 -15.84 34.67 42.99
CA ASP A 284 -15.40 33.40 43.63
C ASP A 284 -14.81 32.34 42.67
N LEU A 285 -14.35 32.74 41.48
CA LEU A 285 -13.71 31.86 40.50
C LEU A 285 -12.30 32.35 40.18
N ASP A 286 -11.37 31.42 39.96
CA ASP A 286 -9.97 31.74 39.67
C ASP A 286 -9.68 31.81 38.18
N MET A 287 -9.22 32.97 37.71
CA MET A 287 -8.69 33.19 36.36
C MET A 287 -7.25 32.67 36.25
N ASN A 288 -7.08 31.36 36.13
CA ASN A 288 -5.80 30.65 36.09
C ASN A 288 -5.04 30.77 34.75
N PHE A 289 -5.09 31.94 34.12
CA PHE A 289 -4.40 32.27 32.88
C PHE A 289 -3.73 33.64 32.98
N ASN A 290 -2.72 33.87 32.13
CA ASN A 290 -1.83 35.02 32.23
C ASN A 290 -1.67 35.70 30.85
N TYR A 291 -2.78 35.97 30.17
CA TYR A 291 -2.83 36.72 28.91
C TYR A 291 -4.12 37.53 28.83
N LYS A 292 -4.36 38.24 27.72
CA LYS A 292 -5.62 38.97 27.51
C LYS A 292 -6.76 37.95 27.32
N PRO A 293 -7.66 37.77 28.31
CA PRO A 293 -8.61 36.68 28.24
C PRO A 293 -9.75 36.97 27.26
N PHE A 294 -10.39 35.93 26.78
CA PHE A 294 -11.61 35.92 25.95
C PHE A 294 -11.42 36.54 24.57
N SER A 295 -10.17 36.62 24.09
CA SER A 295 -9.82 37.20 22.80
C SER A 295 -10.00 36.24 21.62
N GLY A 296 -10.36 34.99 21.88
CA GLY A 296 -10.54 33.97 20.85
C GLY A 296 -9.26 33.18 20.58
N HIS A 297 -9.42 31.91 20.25
CA HIS A 297 -8.34 30.97 19.91
C HIS A 297 -8.49 30.34 18.52
N ALA A 298 -9.41 30.84 17.69
CA ALA A 298 -9.70 30.30 16.36
C ALA A 298 -8.46 30.20 15.47
N SER A 299 -7.54 31.17 15.53
CA SER A 299 -6.30 31.14 14.74
C SER A 299 -5.33 30.02 15.15
N ARG A 300 -5.39 29.54 16.39
CA ARG A 300 -4.52 28.46 16.89
C ARG A 300 -5.22 27.11 16.76
N LEU A 301 -6.41 27.01 17.37
CA LEU A 301 -7.17 25.76 17.44
C LEU A 301 -7.80 25.38 16.10
N GLY A 302 -8.15 26.34 15.24
CA GLY A 302 -8.78 26.06 13.95
C GLY A 302 -7.88 25.25 13.02
N HIS A 303 -6.62 25.66 12.85
CA HIS A 303 -5.65 24.91 12.04
C HIS A 303 -5.29 23.57 12.69
N TYR A 304 -5.06 23.57 14.00
CA TYR A 304 -4.72 22.37 14.76
C TYR A 304 -5.79 21.27 14.64
N PHE A 305 -7.05 21.58 14.95
CA PHE A 305 -8.13 20.58 14.88
C PHE A 305 -8.41 20.14 13.45
N ARG A 306 -8.30 21.04 12.46
CA ARG A 306 -8.48 20.68 11.04
C ARG A 306 -7.43 19.69 10.57
N HIS A 307 -6.14 19.95 10.87
CA HIS A 307 -5.07 19.04 10.46
C HIS A 307 -5.20 17.68 11.17
N LEU A 308 -5.53 17.69 12.47
CA LEU A 308 -5.76 16.47 13.23
C LEU A 308 -6.94 15.65 12.67
N TYR A 309 -8.05 16.31 12.34
CA TYR A 309 -9.22 15.67 11.73
C TYR A 309 -8.89 15.08 10.36
N LEU A 310 -8.16 15.82 9.51
CA LEU A 310 -7.77 15.34 8.18
C LEU A 310 -6.86 14.11 8.26
N ALA A 311 -5.91 14.08 9.21
CA ALA A 311 -5.04 12.93 9.44
C ALA A 311 -5.81 11.68 9.90
N VAL A 312 -6.83 11.85 10.74
CA VAL A 312 -7.70 10.73 11.14
C VAL A 312 -8.56 10.27 9.97
N LYS A 313 -9.19 11.21 9.27
CA LYS A 313 -10.08 10.94 8.13
C LYS A 313 -9.36 10.22 6.99
N SER A 314 -8.12 10.60 6.68
CA SER A 314 -7.34 10.00 5.58
C SER A 314 -7.06 8.52 5.82
N ILE A 315 -6.79 8.13 7.07
CA ILE A 315 -6.57 6.73 7.45
C ILE A 315 -7.90 5.98 7.57
N ALA A 316 -8.86 6.57 8.29
CA ALA A 316 -10.17 5.96 8.55
C ALA A 316 -10.94 5.66 7.25
N ASN A 317 -10.82 6.53 6.24
CA ASN A 317 -11.51 6.41 4.96
C ASN A 317 -10.59 5.90 3.84
N SER A 318 -9.41 5.37 4.16
CA SER A 318 -8.48 4.82 3.17
C SER A 318 -9.10 3.62 2.45
N THR A 319 -9.01 3.60 1.13
CA THR A 319 -9.40 2.45 0.29
C THR A 319 -8.32 1.38 0.21
N THR A 320 -7.06 1.74 0.47
CA THR A 320 -5.92 0.81 0.47
C THR A 320 -5.84 0.04 1.79
N ILE A 321 -5.99 0.73 2.92
CA ILE A 321 -6.01 0.09 4.23
C ILE A 321 -7.47 -0.22 4.58
N THR A 322 -7.91 -1.43 4.25
CA THR A 322 -9.31 -1.86 4.46
C THR A 322 -9.54 -2.47 5.85
N ASN A 323 -8.52 -3.13 6.41
CA ASN A 323 -8.62 -3.77 7.72
C ASN A 323 -8.61 -2.73 8.85
N TYR A 324 -9.58 -2.83 9.76
CA TYR A 324 -9.66 -2.04 10.99
C TYR A 324 -8.40 -2.13 11.85
N ASP A 325 -7.83 -3.33 12.01
CA ASP A 325 -6.64 -3.57 12.82
C ASP A 325 -5.39 -2.88 12.26
N GLU A 326 -5.32 -2.67 10.95
CA GLU A 326 -4.24 -1.88 10.35
C GLU A 326 -4.50 -0.38 10.55
N ARG A 327 -5.73 0.10 10.32
CA ARG A 327 -6.10 1.51 10.55
C ARG A 327 -5.82 1.94 11.98
N ILE A 328 -6.19 1.12 12.97
CA ILE A 328 -6.03 1.45 14.38
C ILE A 328 -4.55 1.55 14.77
N LYS A 329 -3.61 0.84 14.13
CA LYS A 329 -2.16 0.99 14.39
C LYS A 329 -1.69 2.43 14.13
N TYR A 330 -2.05 2.99 12.98
CA TYR A 330 -1.74 4.38 12.63
C TYR A 330 -2.43 5.37 13.57
N LEU A 331 -3.72 5.19 13.79
CA LEU A 331 -4.49 6.12 14.64
C LEU A 331 -4.05 6.07 16.10
N ARG A 332 -3.59 4.92 16.59
CA ARG A 332 -2.93 4.81 17.91
C ARG A 332 -1.62 5.57 17.97
N LEU A 333 -0.81 5.54 16.91
CA LEU A 333 0.44 6.31 16.87
C LEU A 333 0.17 7.82 16.90
N LEU A 334 -0.84 8.27 16.15
CA LEU A 334 -1.30 9.66 16.17
C LEU A 334 -1.84 10.05 17.54
N ARG A 335 -2.74 9.24 18.11
CA ARG A 335 -3.31 9.45 19.45
C ARG A 335 -2.25 9.53 20.54
N ALA A 336 -1.19 8.72 20.45
CA ALA A 336 -0.08 8.74 21.41
C ALA A 336 0.66 10.10 21.43
N GLN A 337 0.50 10.94 20.41
CA GLN A 337 1.04 12.31 20.42
C GLN A 337 0.15 13.30 21.19
N LEU A 338 -1.12 13.00 21.45
CA LEU A 338 -2.07 13.94 22.05
C LEU A 338 -1.94 13.93 23.57
N SER A 339 -1.66 15.10 24.17
CA SER A 339 -1.74 15.25 25.62
C SER A 339 -3.19 15.21 26.11
N ASN A 340 -3.37 14.98 27.40
CA ASN A 340 -4.71 14.93 27.98
C ASN A 340 -5.45 16.27 27.86
N HIS A 341 -4.74 17.40 27.93
CA HIS A 341 -5.33 18.72 27.72
C HIS A 341 -5.78 18.94 26.26
N GLU A 342 -5.03 18.39 25.29
CA GLU A 342 -5.45 18.38 23.88
C GLU A 342 -6.70 17.54 23.67
N GLN A 343 -6.79 16.36 24.31
CA GLN A 343 -7.96 15.50 24.24
C GLN A 343 -9.19 16.13 24.92
N ILE A 344 -9.01 16.85 26.04
CA ILE A 344 -10.09 17.62 26.69
C ILE A 344 -10.60 18.73 25.77
N LEU A 345 -9.72 19.52 25.18
CA LEU A 345 -10.13 20.58 24.27
C LEU A 345 -10.75 20.03 22.98
N LEU A 346 -10.29 18.88 22.50
CA LEU A 346 -10.90 18.18 21.37
C LEU A 346 -12.30 17.65 21.71
N PHE A 347 -12.48 17.09 22.92
CA PHE A 347 -13.80 16.70 23.42
C PHE A 347 -14.75 17.90 23.50
N TYR A 348 -14.30 19.02 24.06
CA TYR A 348 -15.12 20.25 24.10
C TYR A 348 -15.39 20.82 22.70
N ASN A 349 -14.46 20.68 21.76
CA ASN A 349 -14.67 21.06 20.37
C ASN A 349 -15.79 20.23 19.72
N TRP A 350 -15.81 18.92 19.94
CA TRP A 350 -16.90 18.07 19.46
C TRP A 350 -18.22 18.32 20.19
N LEU A 351 -18.19 18.58 21.50
CA LEU A 351 -19.39 18.89 22.27
C LEU A 351 -20.02 20.22 21.82
N SER A 352 -19.21 21.10 21.24
CA SER A 352 -19.69 22.28 20.53
C SER A 352 -20.22 21.92 19.13
N ASP A 353 -20.65 22.92 18.36
CA ASP A 353 -21.02 22.77 16.96
C ASP A 353 -19.81 22.69 15.99
N TYR A 354 -18.64 23.13 16.40
CA TYR A 354 -17.45 23.19 15.53
C TYR A 354 -16.84 21.82 15.18
N GLY A 355 -17.03 20.83 16.06
CA GLY A 355 -16.39 19.51 15.96
C GLY A 355 -17.34 18.36 15.71
N ASP A 356 -18.59 18.61 15.30
CA ASP A 356 -19.63 17.59 15.11
C ASP A 356 -19.23 16.46 14.13
N THR A 357 -18.31 16.75 13.20
CA THR A 357 -17.76 15.77 12.25
C THR A 357 -16.91 14.67 12.90
N TRP A 358 -16.43 14.87 14.13
CA TRP A 358 -15.69 13.84 14.85
C TRP A 358 -16.56 12.65 15.24
N GLU A 359 -17.83 12.90 15.56
CA GLU A 359 -18.74 11.87 16.07
C GLU A 359 -20.21 12.28 15.83
N ASN A 360 -20.80 11.71 14.78
CA ASN A 360 -22.20 11.85 14.36
C ASN A 360 -22.74 10.51 13.82
N ASP A 361 -23.83 10.54 13.06
CA ASP A 361 -24.46 9.33 12.51
C ASP A 361 -23.65 8.71 11.36
N SER A 362 -22.90 9.51 10.62
CA SER A 362 -22.09 9.08 9.46
C SER A 362 -20.63 8.81 9.81
N GLN A 363 -20.08 9.46 10.82
CA GLN A 363 -18.68 9.39 11.22
C GLN A 363 -18.57 9.15 12.71
N LYS A 364 -17.79 8.14 13.12
CA LYS A 364 -17.66 7.72 14.53
C LYS A 364 -16.20 7.73 14.98
N PHE A 365 -15.44 8.79 14.70
CA PHE A 365 -13.98 8.76 14.92
C PHE A 365 -13.58 8.69 16.39
N PHE A 366 -14.35 9.33 17.27
CA PHE A 366 -14.09 9.20 18.70
C PHE A 366 -14.39 7.80 19.17
N THR A 367 -15.57 7.27 18.86
CA THR A 367 -16.02 6.01 19.44
C THR A 367 -15.44 4.79 18.74
N GLU A 368 -15.33 4.77 17.41
CA GLU A 368 -14.83 3.64 16.62
C GLU A 368 -13.31 3.51 16.72
N TYR A 369 -12.57 4.62 16.65
CA TYR A 369 -11.11 4.62 16.67
C TYR A 369 -10.49 5.10 17.99
N MET A 370 -11.32 5.39 19.00
CA MET A 370 -10.91 5.78 20.35
C MET A 370 -9.96 7.00 20.35
N MET A 371 -10.20 8.01 19.51
CA MET A 371 -9.26 9.13 19.34
C MET A 371 -9.03 9.95 20.63
N ILE A 372 -9.98 9.93 21.56
CA ILE A 372 -9.89 10.57 22.88
C ILE A 372 -9.85 9.54 24.03
N HIS A 373 -9.22 8.38 23.81
CA HIS A 373 -9.17 7.28 24.78
C HIS A 373 -8.60 7.65 26.16
N ASN A 374 -7.68 8.63 26.20
CA ASN A 374 -6.98 9.05 27.41
C ASN A 374 -7.57 10.38 27.94
N LEU A 375 -8.83 10.65 27.62
CA LEU A 375 -9.58 11.76 28.18
C LEU A 375 -9.65 11.63 29.71
N TRP A 376 -9.05 12.57 30.44
CA TRP A 376 -9.21 12.68 31.89
C TRP A 376 -10.57 13.30 32.23
N TRP A 377 -11.63 12.48 32.24
CA TRP A 377 -12.98 13.00 32.47
C TRP A 377 -13.17 13.58 33.87
N ASP A 378 -12.40 13.12 34.87
CA ASP A 378 -12.41 13.70 36.22
C ASP A 378 -11.88 15.14 36.27
N ASN A 379 -11.10 15.54 35.26
CA ASN A 379 -10.56 16.90 35.11
C ASN A 379 -11.45 17.82 34.25
N LEU A 380 -12.59 17.33 33.77
CA LEU A 380 -13.60 18.17 33.13
C LEU A 380 -14.36 18.98 34.18
N ILE A 381 -15.05 20.02 33.74
CA ILE A 381 -15.92 20.77 34.64
C ILE A 381 -17.06 19.85 35.13
N LYS A 382 -17.28 19.86 36.45
CA LYS A 382 -18.34 19.07 37.08
C LYS A 382 -19.70 19.64 36.69
N ASP A 383 -20.40 18.94 35.83
CA ASP A 383 -21.71 19.32 35.32
C ASP A 383 -22.47 18.09 34.80
N ASP A 384 -23.80 18.06 35.01
CA ASP A 384 -24.65 16.95 34.61
C ASP A 384 -24.72 16.80 33.09
N PHE A 385 -24.81 17.91 32.35
CA PHE A 385 -24.85 17.89 30.88
C PHE A 385 -23.56 17.29 30.33
N ILE A 386 -22.39 17.71 30.82
CA ILE A 386 -21.11 17.18 30.35
C ILE A 386 -20.93 15.71 30.75
N SER A 387 -21.32 15.35 31.97
CA SER A 387 -21.25 13.95 32.45
C SER A 387 -22.12 13.02 31.60
N GLN A 388 -23.32 13.47 31.19
CA GLN A 388 -24.19 12.72 30.28
C GLN A 388 -23.53 12.49 28.92
N GLN A 389 -22.80 13.47 28.39
CA GLN A 389 -22.12 13.36 27.09
C GLN A 389 -20.90 12.44 27.14
N VAL A 390 -20.14 12.45 28.24
CA VAL A 390 -19.08 11.46 28.49
C VAL A 390 -19.67 10.05 28.54
N ASN A 391 -20.80 9.88 29.25
CA ASN A 391 -21.49 8.59 29.32
C ASN A 391 -22.04 8.15 27.95
N TYR A 392 -22.59 9.07 27.16
CA TYR A 392 -23.04 8.80 25.80
C TYR A 392 -21.90 8.21 24.95
N LEU A 393 -20.72 8.84 24.92
CA LEU A 393 -19.57 8.32 24.17
C LEU A 393 -19.10 6.95 24.70
N ARG A 394 -19.17 6.74 26.03
CA ARG A 394 -18.78 5.50 26.68
C ARG A 394 -19.68 4.33 26.28
N THR A 395 -20.99 4.56 26.15
CA THR A 395 -22.00 3.52 25.89
C THR A 395 -22.42 3.43 24.44
N LYS A 396 -22.01 4.35 23.56
CA LYS A 396 -22.40 4.35 22.15
C LYS A 396 -21.95 3.03 21.48
N PRO A 397 -22.87 2.31 20.80
CA PRO A 397 -22.52 1.11 20.06
C PRO A 397 -21.73 1.46 18.80
N VAL A 398 -20.72 0.65 18.51
CA VAL A 398 -19.75 0.80 17.43
C VAL A 398 -19.50 -0.55 16.78
N GLU A 399 -19.04 -0.55 15.54
CA GLU A 399 -19.04 -1.74 14.70
C GLU A 399 -17.80 -2.62 14.92
N PHE A 400 -16.63 -2.00 15.11
CA PHE A 400 -15.34 -2.68 15.09
C PHE A 400 -14.52 -2.49 16.38
N ARG A 401 -14.75 -1.41 17.16
CA ARG A 401 -13.98 -1.14 18.39
C ARG A 401 -13.91 -2.37 19.31
N VAL A 402 -12.68 -2.76 19.63
CA VAL A 402 -12.38 -3.73 20.69
C VAL A 402 -11.91 -2.99 21.94
N GLY A 403 -12.59 -3.22 23.07
CA GLY A 403 -12.22 -2.67 24.38
C GLY A 403 -13.05 -1.48 24.84
N ARG A 404 -12.63 -0.88 25.96
CA ARG A 404 -13.31 0.27 26.57
C ARG A 404 -12.99 1.54 25.77
N MET A 405 -13.97 2.44 25.65
CA MET A 405 -13.78 3.76 25.02
C MET A 405 -12.64 4.56 25.67
N PHE A 406 -12.47 4.36 26.97
CA PHE A 406 -11.79 5.27 27.87
C PHE A 406 -10.91 4.45 28.85
N GLU A 407 -9.64 4.81 28.97
CA GLU A 407 -8.64 4.02 29.71
C GLU A 407 -8.61 4.34 31.21
N ILE A 408 -8.65 5.63 31.56
CA ILE A 408 -8.34 6.17 32.90
C ILE A 408 -9.46 7.13 33.32
N GLY A 409 -10.01 6.90 34.52
CA GLY A 409 -10.87 7.88 35.21
C GLY A 409 -10.07 8.86 36.03
#